data_AF-A0A963I664-F1
#
_entry.id   AF-A0A963I664-F1
#
_cell.length_a   1.000
_cell.length_b   1.000
_cell.length_c   1.000
_cell.angle_alpha   90.00
_cell.angle_beta   90.00
_cell.angle_gamma   90.00
#
_symmetry.space_group_name_H-M   'P 1'
#
loop_
_entity.id
_entity.type
_entity.pdbx_description
1 polymer ?
#
loop_
_entity_poly.entity_id
_entity_poly.type
_entity_poly.pdbx_seq_one_letter_code
_entity_poly.pdbx_strand_id
1 'polypeptide(L)' 'MQTPAATEPDVELPPIPAKRYFTIGEVSELCAVKPHVLRYWEQEFTQLKPLKRRGNRRYYQHHEVLLVRKIRDLLYRE' A
#
# COMPACT_ATOMS: atom_id res chain seq x y z
N MET A 1 -16.38 -0.66 16.46
CA MET A 1 -16.01 0.62 15.81
C MET A 1 -15.85 0.33 14.34
N GLN A 2 -16.85 0.68 13.52
CA GLN A 2 -16.93 0.34 12.11
C GLN A 2 -16.90 1.65 11.34
N THR A 3 -15.88 1.87 10.51
CA THR A 3 -15.78 3.06 9.67
C THR A 3 -16.08 2.65 8.24
N PRO A 4 -17.27 2.96 7.69
CA PRO A 4 -17.50 2.90 6.26
C PRO A 4 -16.99 4.23 5.69
N ALA A 5 -15.84 4.20 5.03
CA ALA A 5 -15.42 5.33 4.21
C ALA A 5 -15.24 4.77 2.81
N ALA A 6 -16.16 5.16 1.94
CA ALA A 6 -16.15 4.89 0.51
C ALA A 6 -14.73 5.06 -0.06
N THR A 7 -14.23 4.01 -0.71
CA THR A 7 -13.13 4.17 -1.66
C THR A 7 -13.82 4.20 -3.01
N GLU A 8 -13.94 5.39 -3.58
CA GLU A 8 -14.45 5.60 -4.93
C GLU A 8 -13.70 4.69 -5.91
N PRO A 9 -14.40 3.91 -6.75
CA PRO A 9 -13.78 2.87 -7.60
C PRO A 9 -13.01 3.43 -8.80
N ASP A 10 -12.91 4.76 -8.94
CA ASP A 10 -12.31 5.43 -10.10
C ASP A 10 -11.33 6.54 -9.66
N VAL A 11 -10.41 6.21 -8.75
CA VAL A 11 -9.28 7.12 -8.49
C VAL A 11 -8.21 6.76 -9.52
N GLU A 12 -8.07 7.59 -10.56
CA GLU A 12 -6.96 7.55 -11.51
C GLU A 12 -5.64 7.69 -10.73
N LEU A 13 -5.09 6.53 -10.33
CA LEU A 13 -3.95 6.52 -9.42
C LEU A 13 -2.73 7.09 -10.14
N PRO A 14 -2.04 8.10 -9.55
CA PRO A 14 -0.90 8.72 -10.19
C PRO A 14 0.16 7.67 -10.55
N PRO A 15 0.89 7.87 -11.67
CA PRO A 15 1.91 6.92 -12.09
C PRO A 15 2.94 6.74 -10.97
N ILE A 16 3.19 5.48 -10.62
CA ILE A 16 4.19 5.15 -9.60
C ILE A 16 5.54 5.63 -10.13
N PRO A 17 6.23 6.57 -9.46
CA PRO A 17 7.50 7.07 -9.94
C PRO A 17 8.54 5.95 -9.93
N ALA A 18 9.59 6.03 -10.74
CA ALA A 18 10.67 5.03 -10.80
C ALA A 18 11.62 5.10 -9.57
N LYS A 19 11.06 5.29 -8.37
CA LYS A 19 11.79 5.34 -7.10
C LYS A 19 12.02 3.93 -6.59
N ARG A 20 13.22 3.67 -6.04
CA ARG A 20 13.63 2.35 -5.59
C ARG A 20 13.02 1.94 -4.24
N TYR A 21 12.68 2.93 -3.42
CA TYR A 21 12.12 2.75 -2.08
C TYR A 21 11.04 3.82 -1.82
N PHE A 22 9.92 3.37 -1.27
CA PHE A 22 8.77 4.16 -0.90
C PHE A 22 8.51 4.03 0.60
N THR A 23 8.10 5.12 1.23
CA THR A 23 7.63 5.08 2.62
C THR A 23 6.16 4.69 2.69
N ILE A 24 5.67 4.25 3.85
CA ILE A 24 4.25 3.90 4.05
C ILE A 24 3.30 5.07 3.70
N GLY A 25 3.74 6.31 3.89
CA GLY A 25 2.99 7.50 3.50
C GLY A 25 2.89 7.62 1.97
N GLU A 26 4.02 7.50 1.27
CA GLU A 26 4.03 7.53 -0.20
C GLU A 26 3.19 6.40 -0.82
N VAL A 27 3.30 5.17 -0.29
CA VAL A 27 2.47 4.05 -0.77
C VAL A 27 0.98 4.29 -0.48
N SER A 28 0.67 4.91 0.67
CA SER A 28 -0.69 5.26 1.02
C SER A 28 -1.30 6.25 0.02
N GLU A 29 -0.55 7.27 -0.37
CA GLU A 29 -0.97 8.25 -1.38
C GLU A 29 -1.07 7.63 -2.78
N LEU A 30 -0.08 6.82 -3.19
CA LEU A 30 -0.04 6.18 -4.52
C LEU A 30 -1.14 5.14 -4.75
N CYS A 31 -1.53 4.44 -3.69
CA CYS A 31 -2.55 3.38 -3.76
C CYS A 31 -3.92 3.85 -3.26
N ALA A 32 -4.04 5.10 -2.76
CA ALA A 32 -5.20 5.60 -2.04
C ALA A 32 -5.67 4.65 -0.92
N VAL A 33 -4.71 4.00 -0.25
CA VAL A 33 -4.96 3.04 0.85
C VAL A 33 -4.45 3.66 2.14
N LYS A 34 -5.21 3.57 3.24
CA LYS A 34 -4.79 4.17 4.53
C LYS A 34 -3.54 3.47 5.10
N PRO A 35 -2.62 4.17 5.79
CA PRO A 35 -1.39 3.57 6.32
C PRO A 35 -1.63 2.41 7.31
N HIS A 36 -2.75 2.43 8.06
CA HIS A 36 -3.09 1.33 8.95
C HIS A 36 -3.52 0.06 8.20
N VAL A 37 -4.15 0.19 7.02
CA VAL A 37 -4.50 -0.94 6.16
C VAL A 37 -3.23 -1.56 5.61
N LEU A 38 -2.26 -0.75 5.18
CA LEU A 38 -0.94 -1.25 4.77
C LEU A 38 -0.25 -2.03 5.90
N ARG A 39 -0.30 -1.54 7.14
CA ARG A 39 0.23 -2.28 8.31
C ARG A 39 -0.49 -3.60 8.53
N TYR A 40 -1.81 -3.64 8.34
CA TYR A 40 -2.58 -4.86 8.45
C TYR A 40 -2.20 -5.85 7.33
N TRP A 41 -2.08 -5.36 6.09
CA TRP A 41 -1.63 -6.16 4.95
C TRP A 41 -0.20 -6.67 5.11
N GLU A 42 0.70 -5.94 5.77
CA GLU A 42 2.03 -6.48 6.11
C GLU A 42 1.97 -7.68 7.07
N GLN A 43 0.92 -7.79 7.89
CA GLN A 43 0.72 -8.94 8.78
C GLN A 43 0.09 -10.12 8.03
N GLU A 44 -0.91 -9.85 7.20
CA GLU A 44 -1.62 -10.88 6.43
C GLU A 44 -0.79 -11.41 5.25
N PHE A 45 -0.15 -10.51 4.50
CA PHE A 45 0.64 -10.84 3.33
C PHE A 45 2.13 -10.85 3.68
N THR A 46 2.66 -12.05 3.94
CA THR A 46 4.10 -12.27 4.14
C THR A 46 4.98 -11.90 2.94
N GLN A 47 4.36 -11.60 1.78
CA GLN A 47 5.02 -11.06 0.58
C GLN A 47 5.31 -9.55 0.71
N LEU A 48 4.51 -8.81 1.49
CA LEU A 48 4.77 -7.42 1.87
C LEU A 48 5.71 -7.42 3.08
N LYS A 49 6.98 -7.77 2.83
CA LYS A 49 8.06 -7.69 3.81
C LYS A 49 8.81 -6.38 3.59
N PRO A 50 8.37 -5.27 4.22
CA PRO A 50 9.11 -4.02 4.13
C PRO A 50 10.53 -4.26 4.60
N LEU A 51 11.51 -3.70 3.89
CA LEU A 51 12.90 -3.80 4.31
C LEU A 51 13.05 -3.13 5.68
N LYS A 52 13.19 -3.93 6.74
CA LYS A 52 13.52 -3.46 8.08
C LYS A 52 15.00 -3.03 8.08
N ARG A 53 15.26 -1.76 7.82
CA ARG A 53 16.59 -1.16 8.06
C ARG A 53 16.70 -0.66 9.51
N ARG A 54 17.95 -0.46 9.97
CA ARG A 54 18.25 0.24 11.23
C ARG A 54 17.42 1.54 11.33
N GLY A 55 16.74 1.73 12.45
CA GLY A 55 15.91 2.91 12.72
C GLY A 55 14.39 2.71 12.61
N ASN A 56 13.89 1.46 12.61
CA ASN A 56 12.45 1.13 12.62
C ASN A 56 11.63 1.72 11.44
N ARG A 57 12.32 2.22 10.40
CA ARG A 57 11.70 2.71 9.17
C ARG A 57 11.42 1.55 8.23
N ARG A 58 10.18 1.50 7.75
CA ARG A 58 9.69 0.52 6.78
C ARG A 58 9.78 1.16 5.40
N TYR A 59 10.48 0.50 4.50
CA TYR A 59 10.56 0.90 3.10
C TYR A 59 9.93 -0.20 2.25
N TYR A 60 9.01 0.21 1.38
CA TYR A 60 8.42 -0.62 0.35
C TYR A 60 9.21 -0.45 -0.93
N GLN A 61 9.45 -1.54 -1.64
CA GLN A 61 9.98 -1.49 -2.99
C GLN A 61 8.87 -1.28 -4.01
N HIS A 62 9.26 -0.95 -5.24
CA HIS A 62 8.33 -0.82 -6.36
C HIS A 62 7.42 -2.06 -6.53
N HIS A 63 7.97 -3.27 -6.37
CA HIS A 63 7.18 -4.50 -6.46
C HIS A 63 6.13 -4.63 -5.35
N GLU A 64 6.43 -4.15 -4.14
CA GLU A 64 5.46 -4.14 -3.03
C GLU A 64 4.32 -3.17 -3.31
N VAL A 65 4.60 -2.01 -3.90
CA VAL A 65 3.56 -1.05 -4.32
C VAL A 65 2.65 -1.66 -5.40
N LEU A 66 3.22 -2.39 -6.36
CA LEU A 66 2.45 -3.12 -7.37
C LEU A 66 1.56 -4.20 -6.74
N LEU A 67 2.06 -4.93 -5.74
CA LEU A 67 1.27 -5.91 -4.99
C LEU A 67 0.11 -5.23 -4.25
N VAL A 68 0.36 -4.12 -3.56
CA VAL A 68 -0.68 -3.34 -2.87
C VAL A 68 -1.77 -2.89 -3.84
N ARG A 69 -1.39 -2.36 -5.01
CA ARG A 69 -2.36 -2.02 -6.07
C ARG A 69 -3.19 -3.23 -6.50
N LYS A 70 -2.55 -4.38 -6.70
CA LYS A 70 -3.22 -5.62 -7.12
C LYS A 70 -4.18 -6.15 -6.04
N ILE A 71 -3.76 -6.14 -4.78
CA ILE A 71 -4.60 -6.56 -3.64
C ILE A 71 -5.82 -5.63 -3.53
N ARG A 72 -5.63 -4.31 -3.69
CA ARG A 72 -6.74 -3.36 -3.75
C ARG A 72 -7.69 -3.70 -4.89
N ASP A 73 -7.19 -3.89 -6.12
CA ASP A 73 -8.03 -4.22 -7.27
C ASP A 73 -8.87 -5.47 -7.00
N LEU A 74 -8.26 -6.52 -6.45
CA LEU A 74 -8.96 -7.77 -6.09
C LEU A 74 -10.03 -7.58 -4.99
N LEU A 75 -9.78 -6.73 -4.01
CA LEU A 75 -10.72 -6.49 -2.90
C LEU A 75 -11.89 -5.57 -3.24
N TYR A 76 -11.71 -4.64 -4.19
CA TYR A 76 -12.69 -3.60 -4.52
C TYR A 76 -13.42 -3.84 -5.85
N ARG A 77 -12.96 -4.80 -6.66
CA ARG A 77 -13.57 -5.18 -7.95
C ARG A 77 -14.50 -6.40 -7.84
N GLU A 78 -14.73 -6.91 -6.64
CA GLU A 78 -15.76 -7.90 -6.28
C GLU A 78 -16.73 -7.30 -5.25
#